data_AF-A0A7X9RI13-F1
#
_entry.id   AF-A0A7X9RI13-F1
#
_cell.length_a   1.000
_cell.length_b   1.000
_cell.length_c   1.000
_cell.angle_alpha   90.00
_cell.angle_beta   90.00
_cell.angle_gamma   90.00
#
_symmetry.space_group_name_H-M   'P 1'
#
loop_
_entity.id
_entity.type
_entity.pdbx_description
1 polymer ?
#
loop_
_entity_poly.entity_id
_entity_poly.type
_entity_poly.pdbx_seq_one_letter_code
_entity_poly.pdbx_strand_id
1 'polypeptide(L)'
;MSISKPYYRILRPNTESCSYVRDTRYAPDRLQLARAYINIEKKLREIFNYIEPDERNLGTFSFELYTLLLRACTEVELNCQLILKANDAKSKGKHFTMEDYKKLEKSSLLSKYKIILPNWKSTTSDGSVEYGKYEFFPFEDFGINKKPQWYQAYNHVKHDREGKLEEANFENCIQAVGAILALIYSQFGGYCIEPFNNDWKLYAITEDRYDGIFDADVIFEVVPPRREDWDDEEKYEFNWKKLKTEGMPFQKFDFNAVNIKRNAEEDCKEKQTLETADEDMSSNLTS
;
A
#
# COMPACT_ATOMS: atom_id res chain seq x y z
N MET A 1 -25.99 -3.00 4.17
CA MET A 1 -26.38 -1.57 4.33
C MET A 1 -25.24 -0.71 3.81
N SER A 2 -25.51 0.27 2.96
CA SER A 2 -24.45 1.14 2.41
C SER A 2 -23.94 2.16 3.43
N ILE A 3 -22.69 2.57 3.29
CA ILE A 3 -22.01 3.44 4.25
C ILE A 3 -22.33 4.92 3.97
N SER A 4 -23.07 5.54 4.89
CA SER A 4 -23.61 6.91 4.75
C SER A 4 -22.69 8.05 5.20
N LYS A 5 -21.55 7.73 5.83
CA LYS A 5 -20.50 8.70 6.18
C LYS A 5 -19.12 8.11 5.86
N PRO A 6 -18.20 8.88 5.27
CA PRO A 6 -16.84 8.42 5.04
C PRO A 6 -16.11 8.14 6.35
N TYR A 7 -15.28 7.11 6.36
CA TYR A 7 -14.42 6.80 7.49
C TYR A 7 -13.20 7.72 7.54
N TYR A 8 -12.70 8.05 8.73
CA TYR A 8 -11.46 8.82 8.87
C TYR A 8 -10.29 8.10 8.19
N ARG A 9 -9.58 8.81 7.31
CA ARG A 9 -8.37 8.33 6.61
C ARG A 9 -8.53 7.01 5.85
N ILE A 10 -9.74 6.65 5.44
CA ILE A 10 -9.99 5.47 4.62
C ILE A 10 -10.78 5.88 3.39
N LEU A 11 -10.20 5.69 2.21
CA LEU A 11 -10.85 5.85 0.93
C LEU A 11 -11.55 4.54 0.55
N ARG A 12 -12.80 4.64 0.07
CA ARG A 12 -13.57 3.52 -0.50
C ARG A 12 -14.30 3.98 -1.77
N PRO A 13 -14.66 3.06 -2.69
CA PRO A 13 -15.28 3.42 -3.97
C PRO A 13 -16.76 3.84 -3.80
N ASN A 14 -17.39 4.13 -4.95
CA ASN A 14 -18.77 4.59 -5.09
C ASN A 14 -19.05 6.02 -4.59
N THR A 15 -18.03 6.88 -4.63
CA THR A 15 -18.20 8.33 -4.44
C THR A 15 -18.03 9.05 -5.77
N GLU A 16 -18.92 9.99 -6.12
CA GLU A 16 -18.77 10.86 -7.30
C GLU A 16 -17.42 11.61 -7.31
N SER A 17 -16.92 11.95 -6.13
CA SER A 17 -15.63 12.60 -5.95
C SER A 17 -15.05 12.30 -4.58
N CYS A 18 -13.75 12.05 -4.50
CA CYS A 18 -13.02 11.97 -3.23
C CYS A 18 -12.67 13.34 -2.62
N SER A 19 -13.28 14.44 -3.09
CA SER A 19 -12.95 15.81 -2.62
C SER A 19 -13.15 16.05 -1.12
N TYR A 20 -13.89 15.19 -0.41
CA TYR A 20 -14.08 15.23 1.04
C TYR A 20 -12.78 15.04 1.83
N VAL A 21 -11.78 14.36 1.25
CA VAL A 21 -10.48 14.13 1.89
C VAL A 21 -9.67 15.42 2.09
N ARG A 22 -10.10 16.52 1.47
CA ARG A 22 -9.51 17.85 1.64
C ARG A 22 -10.05 18.61 2.85
N ASP A 23 -11.13 18.13 3.47
CA ASP A 23 -11.63 18.71 4.71
C ASP A 23 -10.60 18.51 5.82
N THR A 24 -10.24 19.57 6.53
CA THR A 24 -9.21 19.51 7.58
C THR A 24 -9.61 18.58 8.74
N ARG A 25 -10.92 18.35 8.93
CA ARG A 25 -11.44 17.39 9.92
C ARG A 25 -11.20 15.93 9.51
N TYR A 26 -10.94 15.66 8.22
CA TYR A 26 -10.61 14.31 7.74
C TYR A 26 -9.20 13.90 8.17
N ALA A 27 -8.22 14.75 7.86
CA ALA A 27 -6.81 14.60 8.19
C ALA A 27 -6.09 15.96 8.06
N PRO A 28 -5.73 16.63 9.15
CA PRO A 28 -5.12 17.97 9.10
C PRO A 28 -3.67 17.98 8.62
N ASP A 29 -3.00 16.83 8.64
CA ASP A 29 -1.58 16.58 8.33
C ASP A 29 -1.35 16.05 6.90
N ARG A 30 -2.40 15.95 6.06
CA ARG A 30 -2.32 15.41 4.69
C ARG A 30 -1.15 15.98 3.88
N LEU A 31 -0.98 17.30 3.88
CA LEU A 31 0.09 17.97 3.12
C LEU A 31 1.49 17.69 3.69
N GLN A 32 1.60 17.41 4.99
CA GLN A 32 2.86 17.02 5.60
C GLN A 32 3.25 15.60 5.15
N LEU A 33 2.31 14.67 5.17
CA LEU A 33 2.51 13.28 4.70
C LEU A 33 2.91 13.25 3.21
N ALA A 34 2.22 14.04 2.38
CA ALA A 34 2.55 14.21 0.97
C ALA A 34 4.00 14.70 0.78
N ARG A 35 4.41 15.74 1.55
CA ARG A 35 5.77 16.28 1.51
C ARG A 35 6.82 15.26 1.97
N ALA A 36 6.50 14.46 3.00
CA ALA A 36 7.39 13.41 3.48
C ALA A 36 7.64 12.37 2.38
N TYR A 37 6.58 11.89 1.73
CA TYR A 37 6.66 10.99 0.59
C TYR A 37 7.52 11.57 -0.55
N ILE A 38 7.21 12.80 -1.01
CA ILE A 38 7.97 13.45 -2.11
C ILE A 38 9.47 13.52 -1.77
N ASN A 39 9.83 13.85 -0.53
CA ASN A 39 11.23 13.92 -0.13
C ASN A 39 11.92 12.55 -0.03
N ILE A 40 11.17 11.47 0.21
CA ILE A 40 11.70 10.10 0.27
C ILE A 40 11.84 9.55 -1.16
N GLU A 41 10.82 9.74 -2.00
CA GLU A 41 10.83 9.37 -3.40
C GLU A 41 11.94 10.10 -4.17
N LYS A 42 12.15 11.40 -3.90
CA LYS A 42 13.27 12.15 -4.48
C LYS A 42 14.62 11.52 -4.16
N LYS A 43 14.78 10.99 -2.94
CA LYS A 43 16.02 10.31 -2.54
C LYS A 43 16.20 9.00 -3.30
N LEU A 44 15.14 8.24 -3.55
CA LEU A 44 15.20 7.05 -4.41
C LEU A 44 15.58 7.42 -5.86
N ARG A 45 15.00 8.49 -6.40
CA ARG A 45 15.37 9.01 -7.71
C ARG A 45 16.82 9.48 -7.80
N GLU A 46 17.36 10.09 -6.75
CA GLU A 46 18.79 10.42 -6.68
C GLU A 46 19.68 9.16 -6.75
N ILE A 47 19.22 8.05 -6.17
CA ILE A 47 19.93 6.75 -6.25
C ILE A 47 19.96 6.21 -7.67
N PHE A 48 18.94 6.49 -8.50
CA PHE A 48 18.93 6.06 -9.91
C PHE A 48 20.08 6.65 -10.75
N ASN A 49 20.72 7.73 -10.29
CA ASN A 49 21.95 8.24 -10.94
C ASN A 49 23.16 7.30 -10.81
N TYR A 50 23.09 6.34 -9.88
CA TYR A 50 24.19 5.43 -9.55
C TYR A 50 23.80 3.95 -9.69
N ILE A 51 22.51 3.62 -9.50
CA ILE A 51 21.96 2.27 -9.60
C ILE A 51 20.86 2.30 -10.65
N GLU A 52 21.11 1.68 -11.81
CA GLU A 52 20.13 1.60 -12.89
C GLU A 52 18.90 0.78 -12.47
N PRO A 53 17.66 1.24 -12.76
CA PRO A 53 16.43 0.46 -12.61
C PRO A 53 16.42 -0.78 -13.53
N ASP A 54 17.01 -1.87 -13.06
CA ASP A 54 17.25 -3.12 -13.78
C ASP A 54 17.24 -4.29 -12.79
N GLU A 55 16.69 -5.43 -13.21
CA GLU A 55 16.61 -6.67 -12.40
C GLU A 55 17.95 -7.06 -11.78
N ARG A 56 19.07 -6.87 -12.50
CA ARG A 56 20.42 -7.23 -12.04
C ARG A 56 20.84 -6.43 -10.81
N ASN A 57 20.24 -5.27 -10.59
CA ASN A 57 20.60 -4.36 -9.51
C ASN A 57 19.72 -4.52 -8.27
N LEU A 58 18.67 -5.35 -8.29
CA LEU A 58 17.75 -5.53 -7.15
C LEU A 58 18.48 -5.89 -5.84
N GLY A 59 19.50 -6.73 -5.92
CA GLY A 59 20.35 -7.12 -4.78
C GLY A 59 21.42 -6.11 -4.37
N THR A 60 21.56 -4.97 -5.07
CA THR A 60 22.56 -3.95 -4.72
C THR A 60 22.21 -3.33 -3.38
N PHE A 61 23.18 -3.24 -2.47
CA PHE A 61 23.00 -2.67 -1.13
C PHE A 61 24.06 -1.61 -0.83
N SER A 62 23.74 -0.67 0.05
CA SER A 62 24.66 0.40 0.47
C SER A 62 24.16 1.10 1.72
N PHE A 63 25.01 1.95 2.32
CA PHE A 63 24.60 2.83 3.41
C PHE A 63 23.53 3.86 3.00
N GLU A 64 23.52 4.26 1.73
CA GLU A 64 22.49 5.15 1.18
C GLU A 64 21.13 4.45 1.11
N LEU A 65 21.11 3.19 0.65
CA LEU A 65 19.91 2.35 0.63
C LEU A 65 19.45 2.01 2.05
N TYR A 66 20.36 1.74 2.99
CA TYR A 66 20.01 1.58 4.40
C TYR A 66 19.29 2.80 4.98
N THR A 67 19.84 4.00 4.72
CA THR A 67 19.25 5.24 5.20
C THR A 67 17.87 5.48 4.58
N LEU A 68 17.73 5.19 3.28
CA LEU A 68 16.45 5.27 2.58
C LEU A 68 15.42 4.29 3.16
N LEU A 69 15.80 3.02 3.36
CA LEU A 69 14.93 1.97 3.88
C LEU A 69 14.42 2.33 5.29
N LEU A 70 15.29 2.78 6.19
CA LEU A 70 14.90 3.22 7.53
C LEU A 70 13.88 4.35 7.49
N ARG A 71 14.14 5.36 6.65
CA ARG A 71 13.28 6.54 6.53
C ARG A 71 11.93 6.17 5.92
N ALA A 72 11.93 5.34 4.88
CA ALA A 72 10.73 4.89 4.21
C ALA A 72 9.84 4.06 5.15
N CYS A 73 10.41 3.08 5.85
CA CYS A 73 9.65 2.23 6.77
C CYS A 73 9.10 3.02 7.95
N THR A 74 9.83 3.99 8.48
CA THR A 74 9.34 4.86 9.56
C THR A 74 8.13 5.69 9.09
N GLU A 75 8.12 6.16 7.85
CA GLU A 75 6.97 6.87 7.25
C GLU A 75 5.77 5.93 7.03
N VAL A 76 6.01 4.68 6.62
CA VAL A 76 4.96 3.65 6.55
C VAL A 76 4.33 3.43 7.93
N GLU A 77 5.15 3.22 8.97
CA GLU A 77 4.65 3.02 10.34
C GLU A 77 3.81 4.22 10.81
N LEU A 78 4.25 5.45 10.53
CA LEU A 78 3.51 6.67 10.87
C LEU A 78 2.13 6.69 10.19
N ASN A 79 2.07 6.47 8.87
CA ASN A 79 0.81 6.45 8.12
C ASN A 79 -0.15 5.39 8.66
N CYS A 80 0.34 4.17 8.90
CA CYS A 80 -0.47 3.11 9.47
C CYS A 80 -1.02 3.47 10.85
N GLN A 81 -0.18 4.04 11.73
CA GLN A 81 -0.61 4.48 13.06
C GLN A 81 -1.67 5.58 12.99
N LEU A 82 -1.54 6.53 12.07
CA LEU A 82 -2.50 7.62 11.94
C LEU A 82 -3.88 7.11 11.51
N ILE A 83 -3.94 6.17 10.56
CA ILE A 83 -5.20 5.53 10.15
C ILE A 83 -5.82 4.78 11.32
N LEU A 84 -5.05 3.95 12.03
CA LEU A 84 -5.53 3.16 13.15
C LEU A 84 -6.02 4.04 14.32
N LYS A 85 -5.25 5.06 14.70
CA LYS A 85 -5.59 5.98 15.80
C LYS A 85 -6.82 6.84 15.49
N ALA A 86 -6.98 7.32 14.25
CA ALA A 86 -8.14 8.11 13.86
C ALA A 86 -9.47 7.32 13.97
N ASN A 87 -9.37 5.99 14.00
CA ASN A 87 -10.49 5.06 14.08
C ASN A 87 -10.52 4.29 15.42
N ASP A 88 -9.87 4.80 16.47
CA ASP A 88 -9.81 4.23 17.82
C ASP A 88 -9.35 2.75 17.89
N ALA A 89 -8.58 2.29 16.89
CA ALA A 89 -8.03 0.94 16.93
C ALA A 89 -7.06 0.83 18.11
N LYS A 90 -7.09 -0.32 18.79
CA LYS A 90 -6.17 -0.62 19.89
C LYS A 90 -5.00 -1.44 19.35
N SER A 91 -3.79 -1.10 19.81
CA SER A 91 -2.63 -1.97 19.61
C SER A 91 -2.79 -3.25 20.42
N LYS A 92 -2.27 -4.36 19.92
CA LYS A 92 -2.12 -5.61 20.67
C LYS A 92 -1.16 -5.49 21.85
N GLY A 93 -0.23 -4.53 21.81
CA GLY A 93 0.79 -4.34 22.85
C GLY A 93 0.96 -2.88 23.26
N LYS A 94 2.15 -2.54 23.77
CA LYS A 94 2.47 -1.17 24.21
C LYS A 94 2.50 -0.17 23.06
N HIS A 95 2.94 -0.62 21.89
CA HIS A 95 3.08 0.20 20.69
C HIS A 95 2.53 -0.58 19.49
N PHE A 96 2.00 0.15 18.51
CA PHE A 96 1.61 -0.45 17.24
C PHE A 96 2.82 -1.09 16.57
N THR A 97 2.59 -2.27 15.98
CA THR A 97 3.59 -3.02 15.22
C THR A 97 2.98 -3.46 13.89
N MET A 98 3.77 -4.07 13.03
CA MET A 98 3.26 -4.65 11.78
C MET A 98 2.14 -5.69 12.00
N GLU A 99 2.09 -6.34 13.17
CA GLU A 99 0.97 -7.22 13.52
C GLU A 99 -0.37 -6.48 13.69
N ASP A 100 -0.32 -5.20 14.08
CA ASP A 100 -1.50 -4.35 14.11
C ASP A 100 -1.79 -3.73 12.75
N TYR A 101 -0.78 -3.35 11.97
CA TYR A 101 -0.96 -2.70 10.68
C TYR A 101 -1.66 -3.59 9.65
N LYS A 102 -1.52 -4.93 9.75
CA LYS A 102 -2.31 -5.88 8.94
C LYS A 102 -3.83 -5.68 9.04
N LYS A 103 -4.33 -5.09 10.13
CA LYS A 103 -5.76 -4.76 10.28
C LYS A 103 -6.27 -3.82 9.16
N LEU A 104 -5.38 -3.01 8.58
CA LEU A 104 -5.70 -2.08 7.49
C LEU A 104 -6.15 -2.78 6.21
N GLU A 105 -5.83 -4.07 6.05
CA GLU A 105 -6.36 -4.86 4.93
C GLU A 105 -7.88 -4.82 4.89
N LYS A 106 -8.53 -4.90 6.06
CA LYS A 106 -10.00 -4.87 6.18
C LYS A 106 -10.62 -3.53 5.78
N SER A 107 -9.92 -2.42 6.00
CA SER A 107 -10.47 -1.10 5.71
C SER A 107 -10.21 -0.67 4.27
N SER A 108 -9.04 -1.05 3.75
CA SER A 108 -8.42 -0.40 2.59
C SER A 108 -8.03 -1.37 1.47
N LEU A 109 -8.06 -2.69 1.67
CA LEU A 109 -7.59 -3.71 0.71
C LEU A 109 -6.16 -3.43 0.20
N LEU A 110 -5.23 -3.16 1.13
CA LEU A 110 -3.86 -2.75 0.79
C LEU A 110 -3.13 -3.79 -0.07
N SER A 111 -3.42 -5.08 0.10
CA SER A 111 -2.87 -6.17 -0.70
C SER A 111 -3.16 -6.05 -2.21
N LYS A 112 -4.22 -5.33 -2.58
CA LYS A 112 -4.65 -5.13 -3.97
C LYS A 112 -4.03 -3.90 -4.63
N TYR A 113 -3.27 -3.08 -3.90
CA TYR A 113 -2.58 -1.92 -4.47
C TYR A 113 -1.36 -2.37 -5.26
N LYS A 114 -1.39 -2.11 -6.57
CA LYS A 114 -0.26 -2.31 -7.45
C LYS A 114 0.49 -1.00 -7.65
N ILE A 115 1.80 -1.04 -7.50
CA ILE A 115 2.70 0.06 -7.80
C ILE A 115 3.48 -0.31 -9.06
N ILE A 116 3.68 0.68 -9.93
CA ILE A 116 4.39 0.51 -11.20
C ILE A 116 5.55 1.50 -11.21
N LEU A 117 6.75 0.99 -11.47
CA LEU A 117 7.92 1.79 -11.83
C LEU A 117 8.12 1.68 -13.35
N PRO A 118 7.80 2.73 -14.13
CA PRO A 118 8.02 2.75 -15.57
C PRO A 118 9.52 2.88 -15.89
N ASN A 119 9.86 2.74 -17.18
CA ASN A 119 11.23 2.80 -17.69
C ASN A 119 12.15 1.74 -17.07
N TRP A 120 11.60 0.58 -16.72
CA TRP A 120 12.39 -0.52 -16.18
C TRP A 120 13.15 -1.23 -17.28
N LYS A 121 14.47 -1.30 -17.14
CA LYS A 121 15.33 -1.91 -18.15
C LYS A 121 15.28 -3.43 -18.06
N SER A 122 15.03 -4.08 -19.19
CA SER A 122 15.13 -5.52 -19.36
C SER A 122 16.07 -5.85 -20.52
N THR A 123 16.79 -6.96 -20.40
CA THR A 123 17.59 -7.52 -21.49
C THR A 123 16.95 -8.85 -21.89
N THR A 124 16.46 -8.92 -23.12
CA THR A 124 15.83 -10.11 -23.69
C THR A 124 16.86 -11.23 -23.92
N SER A 125 16.37 -12.44 -24.18
CA SER A 125 17.21 -13.62 -24.47
C SER A 125 18.10 -13.45 -25.71
N ASP A 126 17.72 -12.59 -26.65
CA ASP A 126 18.51 -12.28 -27.86
C ASP A 126 19.51 -11.12 -27.66
N GLY A 127 19.58 -10.55 -26.45
CA GLY A 127 20.49 -9.48 -26.09
C GLY A 127 20.01 -8.07 -26.44
N SER A 128 18.77 -7.91 -26.93
CA SER A 128 18.18 -6.59 -27.12
C SER A 128 17.74 -5.97 -25.79
N VAL A 129 17.72 -4.64 -25.74
CA VAL A 129 17.34 -3.86 -24.54
C VAL A 129 15.95 -3.31 -24.74
N GLU A 130 15.07 -3.58 -23.80
CA GLU A 130 13.70 -3.08 -23.76
C GLU A 130 13.48 -2.28 -22.48
N TYR A 131 12.59 -1.28 -22.55
CA TYR A 131 12.16 -0.49 -21.40
C TYR A 131 10.68 -0.74 -21.15
N GLY A 132 10.40 -1.46 -20.08
CA GLY A 132 9.06 -1.85 -19.68
C GLY A 132 8.65 -1.23 -18.36
N LYS A 133 7.92 -2.03 -17.58
CA LYS A 133 7.37 -1.67 -16.28
C LYS A 133 7.82 -2.71 -15.26
N TYR A 134 8.23 -2.25 -14.08
CA TYR A 134 8.38 -3.11 -12.91
C TYR A 134 7.16 -2.93 -12.02
N GLU A 135 6.36 -3.99 -11.91
CA GLU A 135 5.11 -3.99 -11.16
C GLU A 135 5.28 -4.78 -9.87
N PHE A 136 4.82 -4.24 -8.76
CA PHE A 136 4.91 -4.90 -7.46
C PHE A 136 3.75 -4.50 -6.54
N PHE A 137 3.49 -5.33 -5.53
CA PHE A 137 2.41 -5.16 -4.56
C PHE A 137 3.00 -5.04 -3.15
N PRO A 138 3.26 -3.82 -2.65
CA PRO A 138 4.03 -3.64 -1.42
C PRO A 138 3.42 -4.29 -0.18
N PHE A 139 2.11 -4.52 -0.19
CA PHE A 139 1.35 -5.13 0.91
C PHE A 139 0.67 -6.44 0.51
N GLU A 140 1.10 -7.13 -0.56
CA GLU A 140 0.49 -8.41 -1.00
C GLU A 140 0.32 -9.38 0.17
N ASP A 141 1.37 -9.50 0.99
CA ASP A 141 1.40 -10.34 2.19
C ASP A 141 0.29 -10.05 3.21
N PHE A 142 -0.28 -8.85 3.23
CA PHE A 142 -1.41 -8.55 4.12
C PHE A 142 -2.66 -9.36 3.76
N GLY A 143 -2.84 -9.68 2.47
CA GLY A 143 -3.95 -10.50 1.97
C GLY A 143 -3.90 -11.94 2.50
N ILE A 144 -2.72 -12.42 2.89
CA ILE A 144 -2.50 -13.74 3.51
C ILE A 144 -2.03 -13.61 4.97
N ASN A 145 -2.30 -12.46 5.61
CA ASN A 145 -1.98 -12.17 7.01
C ASN A 145 -0.49 -12.34 7.39
N LYS A 146 0.42 -12.11 6.44
CA LYS A 146 1.89 -12.12 6.63
C LYS A 146 2.47 -10.70 6.63
N LYS A 147 3.75 -10.59 7.01
CA LYS A 147 4.50 -9.33 7.02
C LYS A 147 5.29 -9.21 5.72
N PRO A 148 5.26 -8.04 5.04
CA PRO A 148 6.07 -7.81 3.85
C PRO A 148 7.56 -8.03 4.09
N GLN A 149 8.24 -8.66 3.14
CA GLN A 149 9.68 -8.94 3.22
C GLN A 149 10.53 -7.68 3.45
N TRP A 150 10.24 -6.59 2.74
CA TRP A 150 10.96 -5.31 2.90
C TRP A 150 10.87 -4.74 4.33
N TYR A 151 9.77 -5.00 5.04
CA TYR A 151 9.63 -4.58 6.44
C TYR A 151 10.38 -5.50 7.41
N GLN A 152 10.46 -6.80 7.09
CA GLN A 152 11.29 -7.73 7.84
C GLN A 152 12.77 -7.32 7.71
N ALA A 153 13.21 -7.03 6.48
CA ALA A 153 14.54 -6.49 6.19
C ALA A 153 14.83 -5.21 6.98
N TYR A 154 13.91 -4.24 6.97
CA TYR A 154 14.03 -3.05 7.81
C TYR A 154 14.32 -3.36 9.28
N ASN A 155 13.59 -4.31 9.88
CA ASN A 155 13.81 -4.68 11.27
C ASN A 155 15.17 -5.35 11.47
N HIS A 156 15.59 -6.24 10.56
CA HIS A 156 16.89 -6.88 10.62
C HIS A 156 18.02 -5.86 10.58
N VAL A 157 18.05 -4.98 9.56
CA VAL A 157 19.15 -4.01 9.43
C VAL A 157 19.13 -2.94 10.54
N LYS A 158 17.95 -2.60 11.07
CA LYS A 158 17.82 -1.70 12.23
C LYS A 158 18.46 -2.26 13.49
N HIS A 159 18.41 -3.57 13.69
CA HIS A 159 18.93 -4.24 14.89
C HIS A 159 20.36 -4.78 14.71
N ASP A 160 20.73 -5.19 13.50
CA ASP A 160 22.04 -5.74 13.17
C ASP A 160 22.52 -5.24 11.80
N ARG A 161 22.86 -3.96 11.71
CA ARG A 161 23.38 -3.40 10.44
C ARG A 161 24.68 -4.07 9.99
N GLU A 162 25.55 -4.47 10.93
CA GLU A 162 26.85 -5.04 10.60
C GLU A 162 26.72 -6.38 9.87
N GLY A 163 25.81 -7.24 10.35
CA GLY A 163 25.57 -8.56 9.77
C GLY A 163 24.49 -8.63 8.70
N LYS A 164 23.72 -7.55 8.49
CA LYS A 164 22.51 -7.55 7.63
C LYS A 164 22.41 -6.38 6.65
N LEU A 165 23.50 -5.65 6.40
CA LEU A 165 23.47 -4.49 5.49
C LEU A 165 22.96 -4.87 4.09
N GLU A 166 23.20 -6.10 3.65
CA GLU A 166 22.73 -6.64 2.37
C GLU A 166 21.21 -6.69 2.22
N GLU A 167 20.47 -6.72 3.33
CA GLU A 167 19.00 -6.64 3.29
C GLU A 167 18.52 -5.20 3.06
N ALA A 168 19.39 -4.19 3.23
CA ALA A 168 19.15 -2.82 2.76
C ALA A 168 19.47 -2.68 1.28
N ASN A 169 18.82 -3.52 0.47
CA ASN A 169 19.00 -3.57 -0.98
C ASN A 169 18.01 -2.69 -1.75
N PHE A 170 18.27 -2.57 -3.05
CA PHE A 170 17.50 -1.74 -3.97
C PHE A 170 16.04 -2.16 -4.05
N GLU A 171 15.77 -3.47 -4.11
CA GLU A 171 14.41 -4.01 -4.14
C GLU A 171 13.60 -3.60 -2.91
N ASN A 172 14.13 -3.85 -1.70
CA ASN A 172 13.46 -3.51 -0.45
C ASN A 172 13.22 -2.00 -0.33
N CYS A 173 14.12 -1.16 -0.85
CA CYS A 173 13.92 0.27 -0.90
C CYS A 173 12.78 0.67 -1.86
N ILE A 174 12.76 0.15 -3.09
CA ILE A 174 11.68 0.41 -4.06
C ILE A 174 10.33 0.00 -3.46
N GLN A 175 10.25 -1.20 -2.88
CA GLN A 175 9.03 -1.70 -2.26
C GLN A 175 8.59 -0.82 -1.09
N ALA A 176 9.50 -0.43 -0.20
CA ALA A 176 9.18 0.43 0.95
C ALA A 176 8.73 1.84 0.54
N VAL A 177 9.33 2.45 -0.50
CA VAL A 177 8.87 3.76 -0.99
C VAL A 177 7.51 3.64 -1.69
N GLY A 178 7.31 2.60 -2.50
CA GLY A 178 6.01 2.31 -3.11
C GLY A 178 4.90 2.03 -2.08
N ALA A 179 5.25 1.41 -0.95
CA ALA A 179 4.33 1.19 0.18
C ALA A 179 3.80 2.51 0.76
N ILE A 180 4.62 3.56 0.84
CA ILE A 180 4.18 4.88 1.28
C ILE A 180 3.15 5.43 0.29
N LEU A 181 3.42 5.33 -1.03
CA LEU A 181 2.47 5.78 -2.06
C LEU A 181 1.12 5.07 -1.93
N ALA A 182 1.13 3.75 -1.78
CA ALA A 182 -0.09 2.95 -1.58
C ALA A 182 -0.87 3.44 -0.33
N LEU A 183 -0.17 3.69 0.78
CA LEU A 183 -0.81 4.18 2.01
C LEU A 183 -1.39 5.59 1.88
N ILE A 184 -0.65 6.55 1.33
CA ILE A 184 -1.17 7.92 1.17
C ILE A 184 -2.31 7.95 0.14
N TYR A 185 -2.24 7.15 -0.92
CA TYR A 185 -3.34 7.03 -1.87
C TYR A 185 -4.57 6.41 -1.22
N SER A 186 -4.41 5.35 -0.41
CA SER A 186 -5.52 4.72 0.31
C SER A 186 -6.24 5.66 1.29
N GLN A 187 -5.57 6.75 1.71
CA GLN A 187 -6.17 7.79 2.54
C GLN A 187 -6.80 8.91 1.71
N PHE A 188 -6.16 9.36 0.63
CA PHE A 188 -6.50 10.64 -0.01
C PHE A 188 -6.83 10.55 -1.51
N GLY A 189 -6.77 9.36 -2.09
CA GLY A 189 -6.93 9.13 -3.54
C GLY A 189 -6.04 10.05 -4.37
N GLY A 190 -6.55 10.56 -5.48
CA GLY A 190 -5.83 11.52 -6.33
C GLY A 190 -5.51 12.88 -5.69
N TYR A 191 -5.91 13.14 -4.43
CA TYR A 191 -5.49 14.31 -3.65
C TYR A 191 -4.34 14.01 -2.68
N CYS A 192 -3.71 12.84 -2.76
CA CYS A 192 -2.56 12.49 -1.93
C CYS A 192 -1.31 13.31 -2.25
N ILE A 193 -1.16 13.77 -3.50
CA ILE A 193 -0.07 14.61 -3.98
C ILE A 193 -0.69 15.82 -4.68
N GLU A 194 -0.45 17.02 -4.17
CA GLU A 194 -0.81 18.28 -4.82
C GLU A 194 0.49 18.94 -5.34
N PRO A 195 0.69 19.04 -6.67
CA PRO A 195 1.83 19.77 -7.20
C PRO A 195 1.69 21.27 -6.92
N PHE A 196 2.83 21.95 -6.76
CA PHE A 196 2.90 23.39 -6.44
C PHE A 196 2.29 24.30 -7.52
N ASN A 197 2.07 23.79 -8.74
CA ASN A 197 1.40 24.49 -9.82
C ASN A 197 0.06 23.82 -10.11
N ASN A 198 -1.01 24.51 -9.74
CA ASN A 198 -2.40 24.10 -9.88
C ASN A 198 -2.73 23.71 -11.34
N ASP A 199 -2.96 22.41 -11.57
CA ASP A 199 -4.02 21.83 -12.44
C ASP A 199 -3.81 20.31 -12.66
N TRP A 200 -2.64 19.79 -12.29
CA TRP A 200 -2.36 18.37 -12.36
C TRP A 200 -2.63 17.67 -11.02
N LYS A 201 -3.33 16.53 -11.07
CA LYS A 201 -3.57 15.64 -9.92
C LYS A 201 -2.79 14.37 -10.18
N LEU A 202 -2.39 13.63 -9.15
CA LEU A 202 -1.97 12.25 -9.35
C LEU A 202 -3.18 11.47 -9.89
N TYR A 203 -3.14 11.12 -11.18
CA TYR A 203 -4.16 10.28 -11.79
C TYR A 203 -3.78 8.82 -11.57
N ALA A 204 -4.67 8.05 -10.92
CA ALA A 204 -4.56 6.60 -10.97
C ALA A 204 -4.96 6.12 -12.36
N ILE A 205 -4.26 5.10 -12.85
CA ILE A 205 -4.59 4.48 -14.13
C ILE A 205 -5.85 3.64 -13.91
N THR A 206 -6.96 4.08 -14.49
CA THR A 206 -8.14 3.24 -14.76
C THR A 206 -8.00 2.67 -16.16
N GLU A 207 -8.41 1.42 -16.39
CA GLU A 207 -8.11 0.59 -17.58
C GLU A 207 -8.36 1.27 -18.96
N ASP A 208 -9.14 2.36 -19.02
CA ASP A 208 -9.56 3.02 -20.25
C ASP A 208 -8.71 4.21 -20.71
N ARG A 209 -7.55 4.52 -20.11
CA ARG A 209 -6.68 5.62 -20.58
C ARG A 209 -5.25 5.17 -20.84
N TYR A 210 -5.06 4.65 -22.05
CA TYR A 210 -3.76 4.52 -22.71
C TYR A 210 -3.46 5.85 -23.40
N ASP A 211 -2.98 6.84 -22.62
CA ASP A 211 -2.15 7.95 -23.09
C ASP A 211 -1.69 8.79 -21.88
N GLY A 212 -0.39 9.06 -21.85
CA GLY A 212 0.41 9.32 -20.66
C GLY A 212 0.12 10.62 -19.92
N ILE A 213 0.14 10.50 -18.61
CA ILE A 213 0.35 11.59 -17.66
C ILE A 213 1.68 11.25 -16.99
N PHE A 214 2.77 11.48 -17.73
CA PHE A 214 4.11 11.57 -17.16
C PHE A 214 4.15 12.89 -16.40
N ASP A 215 3.81 12.86 -15.11
CA ASP A 215 4.10 13.99 -14.24
C ASP A 215 5.60 13.95 -13.97
N ALA A 216 6.33 14.98 -14.39
CA ALA A 216 7.80 14.98 -14.42
C ALA A 216 8.45 14.77 -13.04
N ASP A 217 7.67 14.80 -11.96
CA ASP A 217 8.15 14.85 -10.58
C ASP A 217 7.86 13.60 -9.72
N VAL A 218 7.23 12.53 -10.22
CA VAL A 218 7.05 11.26 -9.47
C VAL A 218 7.41 10.03 -10.30
N ILE A 219 8.23 9.13 -9.74
CA ILE A 219 8.71 7.91 -10.42
C ILE A 219 7.74 6.71 -10.36
N PHE A 220 6.66 6.76 -9.59
CA PHE A 220 5.74 5.63 -9.43
C PHE A 220 4.33 5.95 -9.95
N GLU A 221 3.72 4.98 -10.61
CA GLU A 221 2.27 4.94 -10.88
C GLU A 221 1.60 4.06 -9.80
N VAL A 222 0.34 4.37 -9.48
CA VAL A 222 -0.46 3.60 -8.52
C VAL A 222 -1.76 3.13 -9.19
N VAL A 223 -2.05 1.84 -9.04
CA VAL A 223 -3.31 1.21 -9.45
C VAL A 223 -4.01 0.73 -8.18
N PRO A 224 -5.08 1.42 -7.73
CA PRO A 224 -5.83 1.03 -6.55
C PRO A 224 -6.72 -0.20 -6.82
N PRO A 225 -7.30 -0.81 -5.76
CA PRO A 225 -8.29 -1.88 -5.89
C PRO A 225 -9.46 -1.42 -6.76
N ARG A 226 -9.98 -2.31 -7.59
CA ARG A 226 -11.11 -2.01 -8.48
C ARG A 226 -12.40 -1.96 -7.68
N ARG A 227 -13.46 -1.40 -8.26
CA ARG A 227 -14.77 -1.31 -7.59
C ARG A 227 -15.36 -2.69 -7.29
N GLU A 228 -15.03 -3.68 -8.11
CA GLU A 228 -15.48 -5.07 -8.02
C GLU A 228 -14.80 -5.82 -6.88
N ASP A 229 -13.65 -5.36 -6.39
CA ASP A 229 -12.95 -5.94 -5.24
C ASP A 229 -13.67 -5.67 -3.90
N TRP A 230 -14.67 -4.78 -3.90
CA TRP A 230 -15.42 -4.38 -2.71
C TRP A 230 -16.84 -4.94 -2.72
N ASP A 231 -17.26 -5.46 -1.57
CA ASP A 231 -18.67 -5.80 -1.34
C ASP A 231 -19.54 -4.54 -1.37
N ASP A 232 -20.79 -4.66 -1.81
CA ASP A 232 -21.69 -3.51 -1.92
C ASP A 232 -21.95 -2.80 -0.57
N GLU A 233 -21.86 -3.54 0.54
CA GLU A 233 -22.00 -3.00 1.90
C GLU A 233 -20.77 -2.20 2.34
N GLU A 234 -19.63 -2.41 1.69
CA GLU A 234 -18.39 -1.70 1.97
C GLU A 234 -18.25 -0.41 1.18
N LYS A 235 -19.07 -0.23 0.14
CA LYS A 235 -19.06 0.95 -0.72
C LYS A 235 -19.69 2.15 -0.01
N TYR A 236 -19.15 3.33 -0.31
CA TYR A 236 -19.71 4.59 0.20
C TYR A 236 -20.97 4.97 -0.56
N GLU A 237 -21.94 5.56 0.14
CA GLU A 237 -23.15 6.13 -0.44
C GLU A 237 -23.56 7.36 0.36
N PHE A 238 -23.03 8.53 -0.01
CA PHE A 238 -23.31 9.77 0.69
C PHE A 238 -23.23 11.01 -0.20
N ASN A 239 -23.92 12.07 0.22
CA ASN A 239 -23.84 13.37 -0.43
C ASN A 239 -22.90 14.32 0.34
N TRP A 240 -21.68 14.51 -0.19
CA TRP A 240 -20.68 15.35 0.47
C TRP A 240 -21.13 16.82 0.64
N LYS A 241 -21.91 17.37 -0.29
CA LYS A 241 -22.38 18.77 -0.21
C LYS A 241 -23.26 18.99 1.01
N LYS A 242 -24.01 17.97 1.43
CA LYS A 242 -24.83 17.97 2.65
C LYS A 242 -23.99 17.62 3.89
N LEU A 243 -23.19 16.57 3.83
CA LEU A 243 -22.40 16.14 4.99
C LEU A 243 -21.41 17.20 5.46
N LYS A 244 -20.77 17.95 4.56
CA LYS A 244 -19.76 18.96 4.93
C LYS A 244 -20.28 20.02 5.90
N THR A 245 -21.59 20.29 5.91
CA THR A 245 -22.22 21.27 6.81
C THR A 245 -22.53 20.70 8.20
N GLU A 246 -22.46 19.38 8.37
CA GLU A 246 -22.62 18.73 9.68
C GLU A 246 -21.39 18.96 10.56
N GLY A 247 -21.59 18.94 11.88
CA GLY A 247 -20.49 19.02 12.85
C GLY A 247 -19.55 17.81 12.79
N MET A 248 -20.11 16.62 12.58
CA MET A 248 -19.38 15.34 12.47
C MET A 248 -19.67 14.66 11.12
N PRO A 249 -18.97 15.08 10.05
CA PRO A 249 -19.19 14.55 8.69
C PRO A 249 -18.55 13.18 8.45
N PHE A 250 -17.68 12.72 9.35
CA PHE A 250 -16.93 11.46 9.26
C PHE A 250 -17.34 10.51 10.38
N GLN A 251 -17.13 9.22 10.17
CA GLN A 251 -17.33 8.18 11.19
C GLN A 251 -16.08 7.31 11.36
N LYS A 252 -16.05 6.46 12.38
CA LYS A 252 -14.91 5.57 12.68
C LYS A 252 -15.15 4.18 12.10
N PHE A 253 -14.11 3.60 11.53
CA PHE A 253 -14.08 2.21 11.11
C PHE A 253 -13.78 1.31 12.31
N ASP A 254 -14.65 0.33 12.60
CA ASP A 254 -14.44 -0.57 13.73
C ASP A 254 -13.44 -1.69 13.36
N PHE A 255 -12.16 -1.45 13.64
CA PHE A 255 -11.11 -2.47 13.49
C PHE A 255 -11.20 -3.62 14.49
N ASN A 256 -12.02 -3.49 15.54
CA ASN A 256 -12.21 -4.51 16.57
C ASN A 256 -13.46 -5.38 16.31
N ALA A 257 -14.36 -4.95 15.42
CA ALA A 257 -15.47 -5.77 14.96
C ALA A 257 -14.93 -7.03 14.29
N VAL A 258 -15.04 -8.15 15.00
CA VAL A 258 -14.75 -9.47 14.48
C VAL A 258 -15.83 -9.78 13.44
N ASN A 259 -15.61 -9.45 12.17
CA ASN A 259 -16.44 -10.00 11.10
C ASN A 259 -16.04 -11.46 10.89
N ILE A 260 -16.75 -12.33 11.60
CA ILE A 260 -16.71 -13.80 11.60
C ILE A 260 -16.85 -14.41 10.18
N LYS A 261 -17.24 -13.63 9.17
CA LYS A 261 -17.61 -14.15 7.85
C LYS A 261 -16.45 -14.48 6.91
N ARG A 262 -15.33 -13.74 6.95
CA ARG A 262 -14.23 -13.95 5.99
C ARG A 262 -13.30 -15.11 6.38
N ASN A 263 -13.06 -15.27 7.69
CA ASN A 263 -12.29 -16.41 8.21
C ASN A 263 -13.07 -17.74 8.08
N ALA A 264 -14.40 -17.74 8.10
CA ALA A 264 -15.16 -18.98 7.96
C ALA A 264 -15.05 -19.59 6.56
N GLU A 265 -14.91 -18.78 5.50
CA GLU A 265 -14.68 -19.29 4.14
C GLU A 265 -13.23 -19.70 3.91
N GLU A 266 -12.26 -19.02 4.53
CA GLU A 266 -10.83 -19.37 4.47
C GLU A 266 -10.51 -20.61 5.33
N ASP A 267 -11.04 -20.72 6.56
CA ASP A 267 -10.88 -21.88 7.44
C ASP A 267 -11.59 -23.13 6.87
N CYS A 268 -12.71 -22.94 6.14
CA CYS A 268 -13.40 -24.06 5.47
C CYS A 268 -12.63 -24.53 4.23
N LYS A 269 -11.99 -23.62 3.49
CA LYS A 269 -11.10 -23.97 2.38
C LYS A 269 -9.83 -24.66 2.84
N GLU A 270 -9.17 -24.18 3.91
CA GLU A 270 -8.00 -24.86 4.47
C GLU A 270 -8.33 -26.28 4.97
N LYS A 271 -9.48 -26.48 5.64
CA LYS A 271 -9.91 -27.82 6.07
C LYS A 271 -10.21 -28.76 4.90
N GLN A 272 -10.87 -28.29 3.85
CA GLN A 272 -11.13 -29.10 2.64
C GLN A 272 -9.86 -29.45 1.85
N THR A 273 -8.82 -28.62 1.93
CA THR A 273 -7.54 -28.87 1.24
C THR A 273 -6.66 -29.87 2.02
N LEU A 274 -6.80 -29.90 3.36
CA LEU A 274 -6.11 -30.88 4.21
C LEU A 274 -6.77 -32.26 4.16
N GLU A 275 -8.11 -32.34 4.11
CA GLU A 275 -8.83 -33.61 3.99
C GLU A 275 -8.61 -34.30 2.63
N THR A 276 -8.48 -33.54 1.54
CA THR A 276 -8.19 -34.11 0.20
C THR A 276 -6.73 -34.59 0.06
N ALA A 277 -5.78 -33.96 0.76
CA ALA A 277 -4.38 -34.40 0.76
C ALA A 277 -4.14 -35.71 1.54
N ASP A 278 -4.92 -35.97 2.60
CA ASP A 278 -4.85 -37.21 3.38
C ASP A 278 -5.52 -38.40 2.66
N GLU A 279 -6.58 -38.17 1.88
CA GLU A 279 -7.22 -39.22 1.05
C GLU A 279 -6.33 -39.66 -0.12
N ASP A 280 -5.59 -38.74 -0.75
CA ASP A 280 -4.65 -39.05 -1.84
C ASP A 280 -3.36 -39.75 -1.37
N MET A 281 -2.94 -39.55 -0.11
CA MET A 281 -1.84 -40.33 0.48
C MET A 281 -2.28 -41.73 0.91
N SER A 282 -3.53 -41.90 1.34
CA SER A 282 -4.05 -43.22 1.72
C SER A 282 -4.29 -44.15 0.53
N SER A 283 -4.59 -43.62 -0.65
CA SER A 283 -4.86 -44.43 -1.86
C SER A 283 -3.58 -44.93 -2.55
N ASN A 284 -2.46 -44.22 -2.40
CA ASN A 284 -1.17 -44.58 -2.99
C ASN A 284 -0.37 -45.63 -2.20
N LEU A 285 -0.83 -46.04 -1.02
CA LEU A 285 -0.20 -47.10 -0.21
C LEU A 285 -0.85 -48.49 -0.39
N THR A 286 -1.90 -48.59 -1.21
CA THR A 286 -2.64 -49.85 -1.49
C THR A 286 -2.65 -50.24 -2.97
N SER A 287 -1.62 -49.85 -3.73
CA SER A 287 -1.41 -50.27 -5.14
C SER A 287 -0.15 -51.10 -5.28
#